data_AF-A0A354ISR5-F1
#
_entry.id   AF-A0A354ISR5-F1
#
_cell.length_a   1.000
_cell.length_b   1.000
_cell.length_c   1.000
_cell.angle_alpha   90.00
_cell.angle_beta   90.00
_cell.angle_gamma   90.00
#
_symmetry.space_group_name_H-M   'P 1'
#
loop_
_entity.id
_entity.type
_entity.pdbx_description
1 polymer ?
#
loop_
_entity_poly.entity_id
_entity_poly.type
_entity_poly.pdbx_seq_one_letter_code
_entity_poly.pdbx_strand_id
1 'polypeptide(L)'
;MASTASRTDFLDRIRVVLTALVILHHAAIMFGAPGGWYLTYPAHGVAEKLPFAMFVSVNQAFFMGFFFLLSGYFTALSYERKGASRFARDRLLRLGMPLLVYGFVLGPLTVALADMREGEPFLANWAAMTAALRFEIGPLWFAWALLLFSAAYLLWRQLRGGAGLGNWEPGRRTLLLAALALRLPGAKSIL
;
A
#
# COMPACT_ATOMS: atom_id res chain seq x y z
N MET A 1 27.19 23.57 -5.95
CA MET A 1 26.91 22.16 -6.31
C MET A 1 26.87 21.36 -5.00
N ALA A 2 25.71 20.94 -4.53
CA ALA A 2 25.65 20.05 -3.36
C ALA A 2 26.29 18.70 -3.75
N SER A 3 27.27 18.23 -2.98
CA SER A 3 27.97 16.97 -3.27
C SER A 3 26.96 15.81 -3.26
N THR A 4 27.15 14.84 -4.16
CA THR A 4 26.30 13.63 -4.25
C THR A 4 26.15 12.90 -2.92
N ALA A 5 27.15 13.00 -2.02
CA ALA A 5 27.10 12.46 -0.67
C ALA A 5 25.97 13.07 0.19
N SER A 6 25.82 14.41 0.19
CA SER A 6 24.79 15.07 1.02
C SER A 6 23.36 14.80 0.55
N ARG A 7 23.18 14.55 -0.76
CA ARG A 7 21.89 14.13 -1.33
C ARG A 7 21.50 12.72 -0.86
N THR A 8 22.44 11.79 -0.79
CA THR A 8 22.18 10.42 -0.33
C THR A 8 21.81 10.41 1.15
N ASP A 9 22.56 11.13 1.97
CA ASP A 9 22.28 11.25 3.42
C ASP A 9 20.89 11.84 3.69
N PHE A 10 20.47 12.83 2.92
CA PHE A 10 19.13 13.43 3.04
C PHE A 10 18.02 12.43 2.70
N LEU A 11 18.18 11.68 1.61
CA LEU A 11 17.19 10.67 1.21
C LEU A 11 17.12 9.51 2.21
N ASP A 12 18.26 9.14 2.81
CA ASP A 12 18.31 8.10 3.83
C ASP A 12 17.62 8.55 5.12
N ARG A 13 17.81 9.81 5.55
CA ARG A 13 17.06 10.38 6.68
C ARG A 13 15.54 10.38 6.44
N ILE A 14 15.10 10.77 5.24
CA ILE A 14 13.67 10.68 4.88
C ILE A 14 13.19 9.24 4.98
N ARG A 15 13.95 8.28 4.45
CA ARG A 15 13.59 6.85 4.50
C ARG A 15 13.45 6.35 5.93
N VAL A 16 14.38 6.72 6.81
CA VAL A 16 14.33 6.36 8.24
C VAL A 16 13.06 6.92 8.89
N VAL A 17 12.76 8.20 8.67
CA VAL A 17 11.54 8.84 9.21
C VAL A 17 10.28 8.16 8.69
N LEU A 18 10.19 7.90 7.37
CA LEU A 18 9.04 7.24 6.77
C LEU A 18 8.87 5.81 7.30
N THR A 19 9.96 5.07 7.50
CA THR A 19 9.92 3.72 8.08
C THR A 19 9.44 3.76 9.53
N ALA A 20 9.95 4.70 10.32
CA ALA A 20 9.50 4.90 11.70
C ALA A 20 8.01 5.25 11.77
N LEU A 21 7.50 6.09 10.87
CA LEU A 21 6.08 6.42 10.79
C LEU A 21 5.21 5.19 10.48
N VAL A 22 5.65 4.28 9.61
CA VAL A 22 4.92 3.02 9.34
C VAL A 22 4.87 2.14 10.58
N ILE A 23 5.99 2.00 11.30
CA ILE A 23 6.05 1.22 12.54
C ILE A 23 5.10 1.81 13.58
N LEU A 24 5.17 3.12 13.81
CA LEU A 24 4.29 3.82 14.75
C LEU A 24 2.81 3.71 14.35
N HIS A 25 2.52 3.78 13.04
CA HIS A 25 1.16 3.64 12.52
C HIS A 25 0.56 2.28 12.87
N HIS A 26 1.27 1.20 12.58
CA HIS A 26 0.79 -0.15 12.91
C HIS A 26 0.77 -0.41 14.42
N ALA A 27 1.73 0.12 15.18
CA ALA A 27 1.68 0.06 16.64
C ALA A 27 0.44 0.77 17.19
N ALA A 28 0.05 1.94 16.66
CA ALA A 28 -1.17 2.63 17.07
C ALA A 28 -2.44 1.81 16.76
N ILE A 29 -2.49 1.10 15.62
CA ILE A 29 -3.59 0.18 15.29
C ILE A 29 -3.66 -0.96 16.33
N MET A 30 -2.53 -1.50 16.75
CA MET A 30 -2.50 -2.52 17.81
C MET A 30 -3.18 -2.06 19.10
N PHE A 31 -3.01 -0.79 19.49
CA PHE A 31 -3.53 -0.23 20.74
C PHE A 31 -4.90 0.44 20.63
N GLY A 32 -5.62 0.24 19.52
CA GLY A 32 -7.02 0.65 19.39
C GLY A 32 -7.30 1.80 18.42
N ALA A 33 -6.34 2.19 17.57
CA ALA A 33 -6.66 2.99 16.40
C ALA A 33 -7.51 2.18 15.38
N PRO A 34 -8.28 2.85 14.51
CA PRO A 34 -8.98 2.19 13.41
C PRO A 34 -7.99 1.50 12.46
N GLY A 35 -8.26 0.24 12.11
CA GLY A 35 -7.46 -0.54 11.17
C GLY A 35 -7.43 -2.03 11.50
N GLY A 36 -6.99 -2.84 10.54
CA GLY A 36 -6.77 -4.27 10.74
C GLY A 36 -5.31 -4.57 11.09
N TRP A 37 -5.07 -5.34 12.14
CA TRP A 37 -3.76 -5.89 12.47
C TRP A 37 -3.88 -7.26 13.12
N TYR A 38 -2.81 -8.05 13.04
CA TYR A 38 -2.78 -9.44 13.53
C TYR A 38 -2.94 -9.55 15.04
N LEU A 39 -2.36 -8.60 15.78
CA LEU A 39 -2.38 -8.59 17.23
C LEU A 39 -3.00 -7.28 17.71
N THR A 40 -4.04 -7.37 18.54
CA THR A 40 -4.71 -6.19 19.09
C THR A 40 -4.79 -6.24 20.61
N TYR A 41 -4.66 -5.07 21.21
CA TYR A 41 -4.83 -4.78 22.62
C TYR A 41 -5.82 -3.61 22.71
N PRO A 42 -7.13 -3.89 22.60
CA PRO A 42 -8.12 -2.85 22.42
C PRO A 42 -8.17 -1.95 23.65
N ALA A 43 -7.97 -0.64 23.44
CA ALA A 43 -8.38 0.37 24.41
C ALA A 43 -9.91 0.30 24.63
N HIS A 44 -10.38 0.68 25.82
CA HIS A 44 -11.80 0.56 26.17
C HIS A 44 -12.51 1.92 26.16
N GLY A 45 -11.77 3.02 26.40
CA GLY A 45 -12.31 4.38 26.43
C GLY A 45 -12.16 5.17 25.13
N VAL A 46 -13.11 6.08 24.84
CA VAL A 46 -12.99 7.04 23.73
C VAL A 46 -11.77 7.96 23.89
N ALA A 47 -11.51 8.41 25.12
CA ALA A 47 -10.37 9.27 25.43
C ALA A 47 -9.02 8.58 25.15
N GLU A 48 -8.95 7.26 25.34
CA GLU A 48 -7.75 6.46 25.06
C GLU A 48 -7.55 6.25 23.55
N LYS A 49 -8.64 6.03 22.80
CA LYS A 49 -8.60 5.78 21.35
C LYS A 49 -8.36 7.03 20.52
N LEU A 50 -8.87 8.18 20.97
CA LEU A 50 -8.90 9.41 20.18
C LEU A 50 -7.51 9.87 19.69
N PRO A 51 -6.44 9.89 20.53
CA PRO A 51 -5.10 10.25 20.06
C PRO A 51 -4.58 9.31 18.98
N PHE A 52 -4.77 7.99 19.14
CA PHE A 52 -4.34 6.99 18.17
C PHE A 52 -5.13 7.10 16.86
N ALA A 53 -6.44 7.31 16.94
CA ALA A 53 -7.30 7.50 15.77
C ALA A 53 -6.92 8.75 14.97
N MET A 54 -6.66 9.86 15.66
CA MET A 54 -6.19 11.11 15.03
C MET A 54 -4.84 10.91 14.36
N PHE A 55 -3.88 10.30 15.06
CA PHE A 55 -2.56 9.99 14.50
C PHE A 55 -2.65 9.10 13.27
N VAL A 56 -3.36 7.97 13.34
CA VAL A 56 -3.51 7.03 12.22
C VAL A 56 -4.22 7.68 11.04
N SER A 57 -5.28 8.44 11.27
CA SER A 57 -6.04 9.09 10.18
C SER A 57 -5.20 10.13 9.45
N VAL A 58 -4.49 11.00 10.19
CA VAL A 58 -3.61 12.01 9.60
C VAL A 58 -2.44 11.35 8.89
N ASN A 59 -1.79 10.39 9.55
CA ASN A 59 -0.66 9.67 8.97
C ASN A 59 -1.06 8.91 7.70
N GLN A 60 -2.19 8.20 7.71
CA GLN A 60 -2.69 7.46 6.56
C GLN A 60 -3.03 8.39 5.40
N ALA A 61 -3.73 9.50 5.64
CA ALA A 61 -4.09 10.46 4.60
C ALA A 61 -2.86 11.06 3.92
N PHE A 62 -1.87 11.50 4.72
CA PHE A 62 -0.63 12.08 4.21
C PHE A 62 0.24 11.02 3.50
N PHE A 63 0.58 9.94 4.20
CA PHE A 63 1.54 8.94 3.74
C PHE A 63 1.01 8.22 2.51
N MET A 64 -0.21 7.69 2.56
CA MET A 64 -0.78 6.93 1.44
C MET A 64 -1.00 7.82 0.22
N GLY A 65 -1.54 9.03 0.40
CA GLY A 65 -1.74 9.97 -0.69
C GLY A 65 -0.43 10.32 -1.39
N PHE A 66 0.61 10.61 -0.62
CA PHE A 66 1.94 10.92 -1.14
C PHE A 66 2.56 9.74 -1.91
N PHE A 67 2.46 8.51 -1.38
CA PHE A 67 2.97 7.32 -2.05
C PHE A 67 2.25 7.01 -3.35
N PHE A 68 0.93 7.15 -3.41
CA PHE A 68 0.19 6.95 -4.64
C PHE A 68 0.53 8.02 -5.69
N LEU A 69 0.69 9.28 -5.28
CA LEU A 69 1.12 10.36 -6.16
C LEU A 69 2.49 10.06 -6.79
N LEU A 70 3.49 9.74 -5.96
CA LEU A 70 4.83 9.40 -6.44
C LEU A 70 4.82 8.15 -7.32
N SER A 71 4.08 7.12 -6.92
CA SER A 71 4.00 5.87 -7.67
C SER A 71 3.35 6.06 -9.04
N GLY A 72 2.31 6.89 -9.14
CA GLY A 72 1.69 7.26 -10.41
C GLY A 72 2.65 8.01 -11.33
N TYR A 73 3.31 9.05 -10.80
CA TYR A 73 4.29 9.86 -11.54
C TYR A 73 5.43 9.00 -12.12
N PHE A 74 6.04 8.14 -11.29
CA PHE A 74 7.13 7.28 -11.74
C PHE A 74 6.69 6.09 -12.60
N THR A 75 5.41 5.70 -12.54
CA THR A 75 4.89 4.61 -13.38
C THR A 75 4.90 5.00 -14.85
N ALA A 76 4.41 6.19 -15.18
CA ALA A 76 4.41 6.70 -16.55
C ALA A 76 5.85 6.81 -17.11
N LEU A 77 6.75 7.47 -16.36
CA LEU A 77 8.16 7.61 -16.73
C LEU A 77 8.88 6.26 -16.87
N SER A 78 8.62 5.31 -15.97
CA SER A 78 9.24 3.99 -16.04
C SER A 78 8.71 3.17 -17.21
N TYR A 79 7.45 3.33 -17.59
CA TYR A 79 6.89 2.66 -18.76
C TYR A 79 7.52 3.19 -20.04
N GLU A 80 7.61 4.51 -20.22
CA GLU A 80 8.18 5.12 -21.43
C GLU A 80 9.65 4.75 -21.62
N ARG A 81 10.45 4.75 -20.54
CA ARG A 81 11.88 4.39 -20.62
C ARG A 81 12.13 2.91 -20.91
N LYS A 82 11.24 2.01 -20.47
CA LYS A 82 11.49 0.55 -20.48
C LYS A 82 10.66 -0.22 -21.50
N GLY A 83 9.55 0.35 -21.97
CA GLY A 83 8.53 -0.37 -22.73
C GLY A 83 7.71 -1.35 -21.87
N ALA A 84 6.64 -1.90 -22.47
CA ALA A 84 5.63 -2.68 -21.75
C ALA A 84 6.19 -3.96 -21.09
N SER A 85 6.93 -4.78 -21.83
CA SER A 85 7.41 -6.08 -21.34
C SER A 85 8.36 -5.94 -20.15
N ARG A 86 9.38 -5.10 -20.26
CA ARG A 86 10.35 -4.87 -19.18
C ARG A 86 9.71 -4.16 -17.98
N PHE A 87 8.79 -3.23 -18.20
CA PHE A 87 8.03 -2.61 -17.12
C PHE A 87 7.21 -3.66 -16.34
N ALA A 88 6.46 -4.52 -17.03
CA ALA A 88 5.64 -5.55 -16.40
C ALA A 88 6.49 -6.53 -15.58
N ARG A 89 7.58 -7.05 -16.18
CA ARG A 89 8.50 -7.96 -15.50
C ARG A 89 9.11 -7.34 -14.25
N ASP A 90 9.60 -6.11 -14.34
CA ASP A 90 10.20 -5.42 -13.20
C ASP A 90 9.20 -5.20 -12.07
N ARG A 91 7.93 -4.88 -12.38
CA ARG A 91 6.87 -4.72 -11.38
C ARG A 91 6.50 -6.04 -10.72
N LEU A 92 6.34 -7.11 -11.50
CA LEU A 92 6.02 -8.45 -10.97
C LEU A 92 7.13 -8.98 -10.06
N LEU A 93 8.40 -8.83 -10.44
CA LEU A 93 9.51 -9.30 -9.61
C LEU A 93 9.70 -8.47 -8.34
N ARG A 94 9.50 -7.16 -8.41
CA ARG A 94 9.72 -6.26 -7.26
C ARG A 94 8.55 -6.17 -6.29
N LEU A 95 7.32 -6.38 -6.77
CA LEU A 95 6.11 -6.24 -5.97
C LEU A 95 5.36 -7.57 -5.86
N GLY A 96 5.20 -8.28 -6.98
CA GLY A 96 4.46 -9.54 -7.03
C GLY A 96 5.14 -10.65 -6.23
N MET A 97 6.44 -10.87 -6.45
CA MET A 97 7.17 -11.90 -5.71
C MET A 97 7.17 -11.66 -4.19
N PRO A 98 7.51 -10.46 -3.66
CA PRO A 98 7.39 -10.20 -2.23
C PRO A 98 5.96 -10.38 -1.69
N LEU A 99 4.96 -9.98 -2.47
CA LEU A 99 3.55 -10.15 -2.09
C LEU A 99 3.15 -11.63 -2.00
N LEU A 100 3.60 -12.48 -2.93
CA LEU A 100 3.32 -13.92 -2.90
C LEU A 100 4.04 -14.61 -1.73
N VAL A 101 5.31 -14.29 -1.51
CA VAL A 101 6.10 -14.83 -0.39
C VAL A 101 5.45 -14.43 0.93
N TYR A 102 5.10 -13.16 1.09
CA TYR A 102 4.40 -12.72 2.28
C TYR A 102 3.04 -13.40 2.38
N GLY A 103 2.21 -13.34 1.35
CA GLY A 103 0.81 -13.75 1.44
C GLY A 103 0.59 -15.23 1.67
N PHE A 104 1.47 -16.10 1.17
CA PHE A 104 1.34 -17.54 1.39
C PHE A 104 2.23 -18.09 2.52
N VAL A 105 3.30 -17.39 2.89
CA VAL A 105 4.26 -17.88 3.90
C VAL A 105 4.22 -17.04 5.16
N LEU A 106 4.62 -15.77 5.06
CA LEU A 106 4.79 -14.92 6.25
C LEU A 106 3.47 -14.49 6.88
N GLY A 107 2.43 -14.28 6.08
CA GLY A 107 1.11 -13.87 6.54
C GLY A 107 0.44 -14.97 7.36
N PRO A 108 0.23 -16.19 6.82
CA PRO A 108 -0.27 -17.33 7.60
C PRO A 108 0.59 -17.63 8.83
N LEU A 109 1.91 -17.51 8.72
CA LEU A 109 2.82 -17.63 9.87
C LEU A 109 2.52 -16.59 10.95
N THR A 110 2.31 -15.33 10.57
CA THR A 110 2.03 -14.24 11.49
C THR A 110 0.66 -14.40 12.14
N VAL A 111 -0.35 -14.84 11.39
CA VAL A 111 -1.69 -15.15 11.93
C VAL A 111 -1.59 -16.30 12.93
N ALA A 112 -0.95 -17.41 12.56
CA ALA A 112 -0.80 -18.55 13.45
C ALA A 112 -0.06 -18.20 14.75
N LEU A 113 0.95 -17.30 14.69
CA LEU A 113 1.63 -16.78 15.89
C LEU A 113 0.71 -15.92 16.76
N ALA A 114 -0.16 -15.10 16.15
CA ALA A 114 -1.10 -14.26 16.88
C ALA A 114 -2.17 -15.12 17.59
N ASP A 115 -2.72 -16.12 16.88
CA ASP A 115 -3.77 -17.01 17.37
C ASP A 115 -3.30 -17.90 18.54
N MET A 116 -1.98 -18.07 18.74
CA MET A 116 -1.45 -18.76 19.93
C MET A 116 -1.93 -18.13 21.25
N ARG A 117 -2.22 -16.82 21.25
CA ARG A 117 -2.76 -16.14 22.43
C ARG A 117 -4.21 -16.54 22.74
N GLU A 118 -4.92 -17.04 21.75
CA GLU A 118 -6.30 -17.54 21.87
C GLU A 118 -6.33 -19.04 22.23
N GLY A 119 -5.16 -19.67 22.38
CA GLY A 119 -5.01 -21.08 22.74
C GLY A 119 -4.88 -22.02 21.54
N GLU A 120 -4.86 -21.48 20.32
CA GLU A 120 -4.73 -22.29 19.10
C GLU A 120 -3.31 -22.88 18.97
N PRO A 121 -3.18 -24.20 18.68
CA PRO A 121 -1.90 -24.83 18.49
C PRO A 121 -1.22 -24.34 17.20
N PHE A 122 -0.14 -23.58 17.35
CA PHE A 122 0.62 -22.94 16.26
C PHE A 122 0.86 -23.83 15.04
N LEU A 123 1.46 -25.01 15.23
CA LEU A 123 1.83 -25.89 14.10
C LEU A 123 0.61 -26.41 13.34
N ALA A 124 -0.46 -26.77 14.05
CA ALA A 124 -1.67 -27.28 13.42
C ALA A 124 -2.43 -26.19 12.67
N ASN A 125 -2.55 -24.99 13.26
CA ASN A 125 -3.19 -23.84 12.62
C ASN A 125 -2.39 -23.40 11.38
N TRP A 126 -1.07 -23.24 11.52
CA TRP A 126 -0.21 -22.89 10.39
C TRP A 126 -0.24 -23.94 9.27
N ALA A 127 -0.18 -25.24 9.61
CA ALA A 127 -0.30 -26.33 8.63
C ALA A 127 -1.66 -26.31 7.93
N ALA A 128 -2.75 -26.07 8.65
CA ALA A 128 -4.08 -25.96 8.07
C ALA A 128 -4.20 -24.76 7.11
N MET A 129 -3.69 -23.59 7.50
CA MET A 129 -3.70 -22.39 6.66
C MET A 129 -2.86 -22.54 5.39
N THR A 130 -1.68 -23.14 5.52
CA THR A 130 -0.79 -23.41 4.39
C THR A 130 -1.37 -24.46 3.44
N ALA A 131 -1.95 -25.54 3.97
CA ALA A 131 -2.66 -26.55 3.17
C ALA A 131 -3.88 -25.96 2.43
N ALA A 132 -4.58 -25.01 3.06
CA ALA A 132 -5.70 -24.30 2.46
C ALA A 132 -5.28 -23.19 1.47
N LEU A 133 -3.97 -22.97 1.27
CA LEU A 133 -3.42 -21.87 0.46
C LEU A 133 -4.02 -20.51 0.87
N ARG A 134 -4.18 -20.30 2.18
CA ARG A 134 -4.70 -19.03 2.70
C ARG A 134 -3.76 -17.89 2.32
N PHE A 135 -4.30 -16.86 1.70
CA PHE A 135 -3.55 -15.71 1.22
C PHE A 135 -3.80 -14.47 2.08
N GLU A 136 -2.74 -13.94 2.68
CA GLU A 136 -2.80 -12.81 3.59
C GLU A 136 -2.12 -11.56 3.00
N ILE A 137 -2.89 -10.52 2.69
CA ILE A 137 -2.34 -9.30 2.13
C ILE A 137 -1.63 -8.46 3.20
N GLY A 138 -2.28 -8.29 4.35
CA GLY A 138 -1.74 -7.57 5.51
C GLY A 138 -1.13 -6.20 5.16
N PRO A 139 0.09 -5.88 5.63
CA PRO A 139 0.78 -4.62 5.39
C PRO A 139 1.11 -4.37 3.91
N LEU A 140 1.14 -5.41 3.06
CA LEU A 140 1.51 -5.30 1.66
C LEU A 140 0.34 -4.89 0.74
N TRP A 141 -0.80 -4.49 1.30
CA TRP A 141 -1.95 -4.01 0.54
C TRP A 141 -1.60 -2.89 -0.45
N PHE A 142 -0.67 -2.01 -0.07
CA PHE A 142 -0.19 -0.95 -0.94
C PHE A 142 0.54 -1.51 -2.18
N ALA A 143 1.40 -2.52 -1.99
CA ALA A 143 2.11 -3.16 -3.10
C ALA A 143 1.13 -3.89 -4.04
N TRP A 144 0.10 -4.53 -3.49
CA TRP A 144 -1.00 -5.12 -4.27
C TRP A 144 -1.75 -4.06 -5.09
N ALA A 145 -2.12 -2.93 -4.49
CA ALA A 145 -2.75 -1.83 -5.21
C ALA A 145 -1.87 -1.28 -6.35
N LEU A 146 -0.56 -1.15 -6.12
CA LEU A 146 0.40 -0.73 -7.16
C LEU A 146 0.49 -1.72 -8.32
N LEU A 147 0.42 -3.03 -8.05
CA LEU A 147 0.37 -4.05 -9.11
C LEU A 147 -0.91 -3.90 -9.94
N LEU A 148 -2.06 -3.74 -9.28
CA LEU A 148 -3.34 -3.54 -9.95
C LEU A 148 -3.33 -2.28 -10.82
N PHE A 149 -2.86 -1.15 -10.29
CA PHE A 149 -2.76 0.10 -11.06
C PHE A 149 -1.74 -0.01 -12.19
N SER A 150 -0.63 -0.72 -11.98
CA SER A 150 0.35 -0.97 -13.04
C SER A 150 -0.25 -1.81 -14.17
N ALA A 151 -1.02 -2.84 -13.85
CA ALA A 151 -1.73 -3.67 -14.82
C ALA A 151 -2.80 -2.87 -15.57
N ALA A 152 -3.61 -2.08 -14.86
CA ALA A 152 -4.59 -1.19 -15.46
C ALA A 152 -3.94 -0.18 -16.41
N TYR A 153 -2.81 0.42 -16.01
CA TYR A 153 -2.06 1.36 -16.86
C TYR A 153 -1.49 0.67 -18.11
N LEU A 154 -0.94 -0.55 -17.96
CA LEU A 154 -0.46 -1.35 -19.09
C LEU A 154 -1.58 -1.63 -20.10
N LEU A 155 -2.72 -2.12 -19.61
CA LEU A 155 -3.89 -2.41 -20.44
C LEU A 155 -4.36 -1.15 -21.18
N TRP A 156 -4.47 -0.04 -20.45
CA TRP A 156 -4.85 1.26 -21.03
C TRP A 156 -3.89 1.71 -22.13
N ARG A 157 -2.56 1.55 -21.94
CA ARG A 157 -1.55 1.91 -22.95
C ARG A 157 -1.59 0.99 -24.17
N GLN A 158 -1.88 -0.30 -24.00
CA GLN A 158 -2.04 -1.23 -25.11
C GLN A 158 -3.28 -0.90 -25.94
N LEU A 159 -4.40 -0.55 -25.30
CA LEU A 159 -5.64 -0.16 -25.97
C LEU A 159 -5.53 1.18 -26.71
N ARG A 160 -4.72 2.13 -26.21
CA ARG A 160 -4.54 3.46 -26.83
C ARG A 160 -3.42 3.55 -27.86
N GLY A 161 -2.72 2.46 -28.14
CA GLY A 161 -1.74 2.38 -29.22
C GLY A 161 -0.64 3.44 -29.15
N GLY A 162 0.35 3.26 -28.27
CA GLY A 162 1.70 3.82 -28.42
C GLY A 162 1.88 5.34 -28.53
N ALA A 163 0.84 6.16 -28.52
CA ALA A 163 0.97 7.61 -28.51
C ALA A 163 1.75 7.99 -27.25
N GLY A 164 3.00 8.46 -27.41
CA GLY A 164 3.82 8.96 -26.31
C GLY A 164 3.03 9.99 -25.49
N LEU A 165 3.50 10.33 -24.29
CA LEU A 165 2.96 11.48 -23.55
C LEU A 165 3.29 12.79 -24.30
N GLY A 166 2.79 12.95 -25.53
CA GLY A 166 2.83 14.22 -26.24
C GLY A 166 1.94 15.17 -25.49
N ASN A 167 2.56 16.18 -24.86
CA ASN A 167 1.99 17.38 -24.24
C ASN A 167 0.53 17.23 -23.79
N TRP A 168 0.20 16.15 -23.07
CA TRP A 168 -1.16 15.90 -22.64
C TRP A 168 -1.47 16.84 -21.49
N GLU A 169 -1.99 18.01 -21.83
CA GLU A 169 -2.66 18.86 -20.87
C GLU A 169 -4.05 18.28 -20.62
N PRO A 170 -4.41 17.93 -19.36
CA PRO A 170 -5.74 17.48 -19.07
C PRO A 170 -6.72 18.60 -19.41
N GLY A 171 -7.50 18.41 -20.50
CA GLY A 171 -8.51 19.38 -20.89
C GLY A 171 -9.47 19.66 -19.74
N ARG A 172 -9.93 20.90 -19.58
CA ARG A 172 -10.77 21.36 -18.46
C ARG A 172 -11.95 20.43 -18.13
N ARG A 173 -12.53 19.77 -19.13
CA ARG A 173 -13.61 18.78 -18.98
C ARG A 173 -13.18 17.53 -18.23
N THR A 174 -11.96 17.03 -18.45
CA THR A 174 -11.39 15.86 -17.76
C THR A 174 -11.15 16.17 -16.28
N LEU A 175 -10.68 17.40 -15.98
CA LEU A 175 -10.50 17.87 -14.61
C LEU A 175 -11.85 18.08 -13.90
N LEU A 176 -12.85 18.62 -14.61
CA LEU A 176 -14.21 18.77 -14.08
C LEU A 176 -14.89 17.42 -13.85
N LEU A 177 -14.72 16.44 -14.74
CA LEU A 177 -15.27 15.10 -14.56
C LEU A 177 -14.55 14.33 -13.43
N ALA A 178 -13.22 14.47 -13.29
CA ALA A 178 -12.49 13.91 -12.16
C ALA A 178 -12.91 14.56 -10.84
N ALA A 179 -13.08 15.88 -10.81
CA ALA A 179 -13.58 16.61 -9.65
C ALA A 179 -15.03 16.25 -9.32
N LEU A 180 -15.88 16.05 -10.33
CA LEU A 180 -17.26 15.63 -10.15
C LEU A 180 -17.35 14.18 -9.65
N ALA A 181 -16.51 13.29 -10.18
CA ALA A 181 -16.41 11.91 -9.73
C ALA A 181 -15.89 11.80 -8.29
N LEU A 182 -14.92 12.65 -7.90
CA LEU A 182 -14.50 12.79 -6.49
C LEU A 182 -15.60 13.38 -5.59
N ARG A 183 -16.52 14.14 -6.18
CA ARG A 183 -17.62 14.83 -5.48
C ARG A 183 -18.92 14.02 -5.48
N LEU A 184 -18.98 12.84 -6.11
CA LEU A 184 -20.15 11.98 -5.99
C LEU A 184 -20.22 11.40 -4.57
N PRO A 185 -21.25 11.76 -3.79
CA PRO A 185 -21.45 11.22 -2.46
C PRO A 185 -22.00 9.79 -2.63
N GLY A 186 -21.10 8.82 -2.69
CA GLY A 186 -21.40 7.43 -2.96
C GLY A 186 -20.67 6.47 -2.03
N ALA A 187 -20.67 6.77 -0.73
CA ALA A 187 -20.40 5.78 0.32
C ALA A 187 -21.18 6.19 1.59
N LYS A 188 -22.50 6.23 1.49
CA LYS A 188 -23.35 6.01 2.66
C LYS A 188 -23.53 4.50 2.79
N SER A 189 -23.33 4.02 4.01
CA SER A 189 -23.53 2.65 4.52
C SER A 189 -22.69 1.53 3.90
N ILE A 190 -21.52 1.28 4.47
CA ILE A 190 -21.16 -0.06 4.96
C ILE A 190 -20.49 0.15 6.33
N LEU A 191 -20.95 -0.62 7.32
CA LEU A 191 -20.68 -0.59 8.76
C LEU A 191 -19.24 -0.27 9.18
#